data_AF-A0A061QZN3-F1
#
_entry.id   AF-A0A061QZN3-F1
#
_cell.length_a   1.000
_cell.length_b   1.000
_cell.length_c   1.000
_cell.angle_alpha   90.00
_cell.angle_beta   90.00
_cell.angle_gamma   90.00
#
_symmetry.space_group_name_H-M   'P 1'
#
loop_
_entity.id
_entity.type
_entity.pdbx_description
1 polymer ?
#
loop_
_entity_poly.entity_id
_entity_poly.type
_entity_poly.pdbx_seq_one_letter_code
_entity_poly.pdbx_strand_id
1 'polypeptide(L)'
;MLGSVCKPSFSCIRLGNASNTSARHLEGTRPKLRIAAVKQTKLSKETKEVHESAVEEASAEDTPRKSASPSINLIPENGKWSNGIPPVMGAHLMPSGTVCPVSTSSGCGDGQPHVFQYREAEGEGTILQYGNPTQLSVGLARAIERASADAIKEKGSFTVALSGGSLPSLLTMLAGSGGIEFDKWTVFWVDERNVPLSREDSNYKLAMEAFLGRVGIPESQVIKLQEGLPVQQAAKAYEGAMLSLDRAVLPRDEDGLPVIDMVLLGVGPDGHVASLFPNAPQTANRSGSWILPVARSPKPPAERITMSMPVINAAKEVVVVAKGEGKAEIVQRALETQALPGAVPVQLVSPASGRLTWMVDAAAGSLLQPLDWEDRKAF
;
A
#
# COMPACT_ATOMS: atom_id res chain seq x y z
N MET A 1 -15.51 -67.89 0.38
CA MET A 1 -14.96 -68.98 -0.44
C MET A 1 -14.04 -68.37 -1.49
N LEU A 2 -12.83 -68.92 -1.61
CA LEU A 2 -11.79 -68.54 -2.57
C LEU A 2 -12.18 -68.85 -4.03
N GLY A 3 -11.52 -68.23 -5.01
CA GLY A 3 -11.52 -68.72 -6.39
C GLY A 3 -10.88 -67.85 -7.48
N SER A 4 -9.54 -67.89 -7.55
CA SER A 4 -8.70 -68.03 -8.77
C SER A 4 -8.77 -67.07 -9.99
N VAL A 5 -7.70 -66.26 -10.15
CA VAL A 5 -6.59 -66.37 -11.13
C VAL A 5 -6.88 -66.69 -12.61
N CYS A 6 -6.48 -65.79 -13.55
CA CYS A 6 -5.43 -66.02 -14.56
C CYS A 6 -5.22 -64.81 -15.52
N LYS A 7 -3.95 -64.44 -15.75
CA LYS A 7 -3.46 -63.66 -16.92
C LYS A 7 -3.36 -64.57 -18.16
N PRO A 8 -3.05 -64.01 -19.35
CA PRO A 8 -1.67 -64.11 -19.80
C PRO A 8 -1.12 -62.83 -20.45
N SER A 9 0.14 -62.94 -20.87
CA SER A 9 1.15 -61.91 -21.09
C SER A 9 1.74 -62.01 -22.51
N PHE A 10 2.52 -60.99 -22.89
CA PHE A 10 3.54 -60.93 -23.96
C PHE A 10 3.10 -60.89 -25.43
N SER A 11 3.55 -59.88 -26.19
CA SER A 11 4.89 -59.88 -26.84
C SER A 11 5.10 -58.67 -27.76
N CYS A 12 6.34 -58.19 -27.78
CA CYS A 12 6.96 -57.21 -28.68
C CYS A 12 6.92 -57.58 -30.17
N ILE A 13 7.12 -56.57 -31.04
CA ILE A 13 8.06 -56.48 -32.20
C ILE A 13 8.05 -54.99 -32.66
N ARG A 14 9.10 -54.18 -32.43
CA ARG A 14 10.35 -53.94 -33.20
C ARG A 14 10.21 -53.17 -34.54
N LEU A 15 10.77 -51.95 -34.50
CA LEU A 15 11.77 -51.32 -35.41
C LEU A 15 11.50 -51.20 -36.93
N GLY A 16 11.74 -49.99 -37.47
CA GLY A 16 11.93 -49.81 -38.91
C GLY A 16 12.04 -48.37 -39.45
N ASN A 17 13.14 -47.69 -39.13
CA ASN A 17 13.97 -46.81 -39.98
C ASN A 17 13.44 -45.97 -41.18
N ALA A 18 13.92 -44.71 -41.17
CA ALA A 18 14.71 -44.02 -42.22
C ALA A 18 14.05 -43.08 -43.27
N SER A 19 14.43 -41.80 -43.11
CA SER A 19 15.10 -40.91 -44.09
C SER A 19 14.37 -40.25 -45.27
N ASN A 20 14.53 -38.92 -45.30
CA ASN A 20 15.07 -38.06 -46.37
C ASN A 20 14.14 -37.14 -47.21
N THR A 21 14.45 -35.84 -47.08
CA THR A 21 14.55 -34.76 -48.11
C THR A 21 13.34 -34.40 -48.99
N SER A 22 12.88 -33.15 -48.90
CA SER A 22 13.26 -32.08 -49.87
C SER A 22 12.46 -30.80 -49.62
N ALA A 23 13.17 -29.67 -49.72
CA ALA A 23 12.64 -28.31 -49.74
C ALA A 23 11.76 -28.01 -50.97
N ARG A 24 10.78 -27.12 -50.83
CA ARG A 24 10.41 -26.09 -51.82
C ARG A 24 9.80 -24.85 -51.15
N HIS A 25 10.26 -23.70 -51.63
CA HIS A 25 9.78 -22.34 -51.40
C HIS A 25 8.26 -22.15 -51.60
N LEU A 26 7.69 -21.17 -50.89
CA LEU A 26 6.81 -20.14 -51.46
C LEU A 26 6.71 -18.93 -50.51
N GLU A 27 6.82 -17.75 -51.10
CA GLU A 27 6.84 -16.40 -50.54
C GLU A 27 5.52 -16.00 -49.86
N GLY A 28 5.52 -15.19 -48.80
CA GLY A 28 5.26 -13.75 -48.89
C GLY A 28 3.96 -13.43 -48.15
N THR A 29 3.93 -12.69 -47.03
CA THR A 29 3.84 -11.23 -47.01
C THR A 29 3.78 -10.77 -45.54
N ARG A 30 4.56 -9.74 -45.18
CA ARG A 30 4.53 -9.06 -43.86
C ARG A 30 3.69 -7.78 -43.97
N PRO A 31 2.86 -7.40 -42.97
CA PRO A 31 2.34 -6.04 -42.89
C PRO A 31 3.34 -5.12 -42.17
N LYS A 32 3.60 -3.97 -42.82
CA LYS A 32 4.51 -2.90 -42.43
C LYS A 32 3.88 -1.99 -41.36
N LEU A 33 4.70 -1.58 -40.39
CA LEU A 33 4.49 -0.41 -39.53
C LEU A 33 4.23 0.85 -40.37
N ARG A 34 3.25 1.66 -39.98
CA ARG A 34 3.11 3.05 -40.43
C ARG A 34 3.53 4.00 -39.31
N ILE A 35 4.62 4.71 -39.57
CA ILE A 35 5.08 5.89 -38.83
C ILE A 35 4.32 7.09 -39.42
N ALA A 36 3.64 7.87 -38.57
CA ALA A 36 3.04 9.14 -38.95
C ALA A 36 3.96 10.28 -38.48
N ALA A 37 4.59 10.95 -39.44
CA ALA A 37 5.28 12.23 -39.26
C ALA A 37 4.29 13.37 -39.54
N VAL A 38 4.09 14.29 -38.59
CA VAL A 38 3.33 15.53 -38.82
C VAL A 38 4.31 16.67 -39.03
N LYS A 39 4.22 17.28 -40.21
CA LYS A 39 5.00 18.42 -40.66
C LYS A 39 4.55 19.71 -39.95
N GLN A 40 5.53 20.51 -39.55
CA GLN A 40 5.39 21.92 -39.21
C GLN A 40 5.09 22.76 -40.46
N THR A 41 4.20 23.73 -40.35
CA THR A 41 4.08 24.84 -41.30
C THR A 41 4.00 26.17 -40.55
N LYS A 42 5.04 26.99 -40.73
CA LYS A 42 5.09 28.43 -40.45
C LYS A 42 4.29 29.16 -41.53
N LEU A 43 3.55 30.21 -41.17
CA LEU A 43 3.31 31.35 -42.05
C LEU A 43 3.45 32.66 -41.26
N SER A 44 4.06 33.64 -41.91
CA SER A 44 4.62 34.89 -41.39
C SER A 44 3.80 36.13 -41.77
N LYS A 45 3.84 37.11 -40.85
CA LYS A 45 3.74 38.59 -40.96
C LYS A 45 3.54 39.26 -42.33
N GLU A 46 2.67 40.28 -42.35
CA GLU A 46 2.78 41.62 -42.99
C GLU A 46 1.75 42.56 -42.28
N THR A 47 2.09 43.58 -41.48
CA THR A 47 2.62 44.96 -41.68
C THR A 47 1.64 46.05 -42.20
N LYS A 48 1.40 47.04 -41.30
CA LYS A 48 1.69 48.49 -41.42
C LYS A 48 0.59 49.54 -41.74
N GLU A 49 0.44 50.44 -40.76
CA GLU A 49 0.55 51.94 -40.83
C GLU A 49 -0.67 52.79 -41.27
N VAL A 50 -1.07 53.79 -40.46
CA VAL A 50 -0.82 55.25 -40.65
C VAL A 50 -1.72 56.18 -39.78
N HIS A 51 -1.07 57.20 -39.17
CA HIS A 51 -1.47 58.56 -38.71
C HIS A 51 -2.14 58.89 -37.34
N GLU A 52 -1.31 59.22 -36.33
CA GLU A 52 -0.84 60.58 -35.93
C GLU A 52 -1.77 61.82 -36.03
N SER A 53 -2.18 62.42 -34.88
CA SER A 53 -1.70 63.72 -34.33
C SER A 53 -2.72 64.56 -33.52
N ALA A 54 -2.20 65.13 -32.41
CA ALA A 54 -2.59 66.32 -31.61
C ALA A 54 -3.92 66.32 -30.79
N VAL A 55 -3.91 66.27 -29.43
CA VAL A 55 -3.68 67.36 -28.41
C VAL A 55 -4.85 68.37 -28.42
N GLU A 56 -5.67 68.57 -27.38
CA GLU A 56 -5.37 69.02 -26.00
C GLU A 56 -6.58 68.84 -25.02
N GLU A 57 -6.27 68.55 -23.75
CA GLU A 57 -6.96 68.74 -22.45
C GLU A 57 -8.52 68.71 -22.27
N ALA A 58 -9.04 67.83 -21.38
CA ALA A 58 -9.24 68.12 -19.94
C ALA A 58 -10.24 67.17 -19.22
N SER A 59 -9.76 66.59 -18.11
CA SER A 59 -10.47 66.22 -16.85
C SER A 59 -11.28 64.92 -16.69
N ALA A 60 -11.08 64.35 -15.49
CA ALA A 60 -11.87 63.37 -14.72
C ALA A 60 -11.46 61.88 -14.74
N GLU A 61 -10.66 61.53 -13.73
CA GLU A 61 -10.70 60.33 -12.86
C GLU A 61 -10.76 58.92 -13.50
N ASP A 62 -9.60 58.24 -13.52
CA ASP A 62 -9.51 56.79 -13.26
C ASP A 62 -8.10 56.41 -12.77
N THR A 63 -7.98 55.66 -11.67
CA THR A 63 -6.69 55.26 -11.07
C THR A 63 -6.38 53.78 -11.34
N PRO A 64 -5.20 53.43 -11.89
CA PRO A 64 -4.88 52.04 -12.23
C PRO A 64 -4.21 51.27 -11.08
N ARG A 65 -4.57 49.99 -10.94
CA ARG A 65 -3.86 48.98 -10.11
C ARG A 65 -2.39 48.85 -10.52
N LYS A 66 -1.46 48.95 -9.55
CA LYS A 66 -0.13 48.33 -9.59
C LYS A 66 0.40 47.97 -8.18
N SER A 67 0.81 46.69 -8.07
CA SER A 67 1.83 46.07 -7.20
C SER A 67 1.89 46.47 -5.71
N ALA A 68 1.34 45.61 -4.85
CA ALA A 68 1.72 45.56 -3.43
C ALA A 68 2.86 44.56 -3.25
N SER A 69 4.05 45.06 -2.94
CA SER A 69 5.15 44.28 -2.37
C SER A 69 4.75 43.76 -0.98
N PRO A 70 5.21 42.57 -0.55
CA PRO A 70 4.93 42.08 0.80
C PRO A 70 5.61 42.97 1.84
N SER A 71 4.83 43.51 2.76
CA SER A 71 5.36 44.20 3.95
C SER A 71 5.90 43.15 4.93
N ILE A 72 7.22 43.16 5.11
CA ILE A 72 7.92 42.48 6.20
C ILE A 72 7.68 43.28 7.48
N ASN A 73 7.13 42.65 8.52
CA ASN A 73 7.06 43.26 9.84
C ASN A 73 8.45 43.20 10.53
N LEU A 74 9.07 44.35 10.74
CA LEU A 74 10.25 44.52 11.59
C LEU A 74 9.81 44.63 13.07
N ILE A 75 10.43 43.83 13.93
CA ILE A 75 10.20 43.78 15.38
C ILE A 75 11.05 44.89 16.06
N PRO A 76 10.49 45.76 16.92
CA PRO A 76 11.27 46.75 17.69
C PRO A 76 12.08 46.12 18.84
N GLU A 77 13.27 46.66 19.11
CA GLU A 77 14.35 46.11 19.95
C GLU A 77 14.05 45.90 21.46
N ASN A 78 12.85 46.18 21.98
CA ASN A 78 12.60 46.20 23.45
C ASN A 78 11.39 45.39 23.96
N GLY A 79 10.91 44.37 23.24
CA GLY A 79 9.83 43.49 23.71
C GLY A 79 10.33 42.30 24.54
N LYS A 80 10.50 42.45 25.87
CA LYS A 80 10.67 41.31 26.80
C LYS A 80 9.30 40.81 27.27
N TRP A 81 8.98 39.54 26.98
CA TRP A 81 7.81 38.86 27.53
C TRP A 81 8.18 38.25 28.88
N SER A 82 7.47 38.61 29.96
CA SER A 82 7.74 38.08 31.30
C SER A 82 7.49 36.57 31.44
N ASN A 83 6.73 35.95 30.52
CA ASN A 83 6.30 34.55 30.60
C ASN A 83 6.44 33.71 29.30
N GLY A 84 7.18 34.15 28.26
CA GLY A 84 7.42 33.33 27.04
C GLY A 84 6.37 33.40 25.89
N ILE A 85 6.69 32.77 24.75
CA ILE A 85 6.29 32.96 23.32
C ILE A 85 4.87 32.42 22.91
N PRO A 86 4.21 32.91 21.82
CA PRO A 86 2.75 32.83 21.58
C PRO A 86 2.29 31.66 20.68
N PRO A 87 0.97 31.36 20.60
CA PRO A 87 0.43 30.41 19.63
C PRO A 87 -0.08 31.10 18.35
N VAL A 88 0.63 30.83 17.25
CA VAL A 88 0.24 30.77 15.83
C VAL A 88 -1.02 31.54 15.37
N MET A 89 -0.80 32.62 14.60
CA MET A 89 -1.83 33.33 13.82
C MET A 89 -1.86 32.81 12.39
N GLY A 90 -3.00 32.22 12.00
CA GLY A 90 -3.31 31.87 10.61
C GLY A 90 -4.78 31.47 10.49
N ALA A 91 -5.67 32.45 10.33
CA ALA A 91 -7.08 32.21 9.99
C ALA A 91 -7.51 33.17 8.87
N HIS A 92 -7.92 32.61 7.73
CA HIS A 92 -8.62 33.35 6.68
C HIS A 92 -10.13 33.38 6.99
N LEU A 93 -10.74 34.56 6.90
CA LEU A 93 -12.16 34.83 7.14
C LEU A 93 -13.05 34.45 5.94
N MET A 94 -14.24 33.92 6.23
CA MET A 94 -15.34 33.75 5.27
C MET A 94 -16.26 34.99 5.21
N PRO A 95 -17.02 35.20 4.12
CA PRO A 95 -17.83 36.41 3.87
C PRO A 95 -18.98 36.72 4.85
N SER A 96 -19.35 35.80 5.74
CA SER A 96 -20.48 35.95 6.67
C SER A 96 -20.12 36.54 8.04
N GLY A 97 -18.84 36.87 8.29
CA GLY A 97 -18.38 37.48 9.55
C GLY A 97 -18.57 36.63 10.81
N THR A 98 -19.11 35.41 10.69
CA THR A 98 -19.28 34.48 11.79
C THR A 98 -18.18 33.44 11.69
N VAL A 99 -17.28 33.43 12.68
CA VAL A 99 -16.27 32.37 12.81
C VAL A 99 -17.04 31.07 13.08
N CYS A 100 -17.04 30.14 12.12
CA CYS A 100 -17.45 28.77 12.43
C CYS A 100 -16.59 28.31 13.60
N PRO A 101 -17.15 27.68 14.65
CA PRO A 101 -16.31 27.05 15.65
C PRO A 101 -15.45 26.04 14.90
N VAL A 102 -14.15 26.31 14.85
CA VAL A 102 -13.18 25.28 14.49
C VAL A 102 -13.38 24.24 15.58
N SER A 103 -13.98 23.10 15.23
CA SER A 103 -13.99 21.96 16.12
C SER A 103 -12.56 21.42 16.14
N THR A 104 -11.68 22.07 16.90
CA THR A 104 -10.50 21.39 17.41
C THR A 104 -11.03 20.39 18.43
N SER A 105 -11.31 19.16 18.01
CA SER A 105 -11.54 18.10 18.98
C SER A 105 -10.19 17.76 19.62
N SER A 106 -9.83 18.49 20.66
CA SER A 106 -8.77 18.12 21.60
C SER A 106 -9.26 17.06 22.59
N GLY A 107 -10.16 16.18 22.15
CA GLY A 107 -10.76 15.14 22.98
C GLY A 107 -10.17 13.79 22.62
N CYS A 108 -9.66 13.07 23.62
CA CYS A 108 -9.64 11.62 23.56
C CYS A 108 -11.10 11.19 23.35
N GLY A 109 -11.44 10.78 22.13
CA GLY A 109 -12.72 10.15 21.85
C GLY A 109 -12.94 8.98 22.82
N ASP A 110 -14.21 8.68 23.05
CA ASP A 110 -14.81 7.55 23.77
C ASP A 110 -14.31 6.14 23.36
N GLY A 111 -13.19 6.05 22.64
CA GLY A 111 -12.61 4.83 22.10
C GLY A 111 -13.06 4.51 20.68
N GLN A 112 -13.99 5.27 20.10
CA GLN A 112 -14.37 5.14 18.69
C GLN A 112 -13.37 5.88 17.80
N PRO A 113 -12.91 5.28 16.69
CA PRO A 113 -12.06 5.98 15.73
C PRO A 113 -12.86 7.03 14.97
N HIS A 114 -12.19 8.11 14.58
CA HIS A 114 -12.70 9.01 13.56
C HIS A 114 -12.56 8.35 12.19
N VAL A 115 -13.66 8.29 11.44
CA VAL A 115 -13.74 7.62 10.14
C VAL A 115 -13.75 8.65 9.02
N PHE A 116 -12.92 8.46 8.00
CA PHE A 116 -12.89 9.24 6.77
C PHE A 116 -12.87 8.29 5.54
N GLN A 117 -13.45 8.64 4.39
CA GLN A 117 -13.47 7.81 3.14
C GLN A 117 -12.55 8.23 1.94
N TYR A 118 -11.29 7.82 1.93
CA TYR A 118 -10.26 8.05 0.88
C TYR A 118 -10.70 7.91 -0.59
N ARG A 119 -10.99 9.01 -1.29
CA ARG A 119 -10.82 9.25 -2.74
C ARG A 119 -9.53 8.85 -3.46
N GLU A 120 -9.22 7.59 -3.78
CA GLU A 120 -8.25 7.33 -4.87
C GLU A 120 -8.93 7.37 -6.24
N ALA A 121 -8.19 7.73 -7.30
CA ALA A 121 -8.69 7.82 -8.67
C ALA A 121 -9.29 6.50 -9.20
N GLU A 122 -9.02 5.36 -8.56
CA GLU A 122 -9.51 4.04 -8.95
C GLU A 122 -10.04 3.17 -7.76
N GLY A 123 -10.26 3.73 -6.56
CA GLY A 123 -10.78 2.96 -5.41
C GLY A 123 -11.23 3.78 -4.19
N GLU A 124 -12.15 3.23 -3.39
CA GLU A 124 -12.60 3.81 -2.11
C GLU A 124 -11.78 3.22 -0.94
N GLY A 125 -10.91 4.02 -0.33
CA GLY A 125 -10.22 3.70 0.91
C GLY A 125 -10.98 4.20 2.15
N THR A 126 -10.75 3.61 3.31
CA THR A 126 -11.25 4.14 4.60
C THR A 126 -10.09 4.47 5.52
N ILE A 127 -10.11 5.61 6.19
CA ILE A 127 -9.12 6.00 7.20
C ILE A 127 -9.81 6.01 8.57
N LEU A 128 -9.22 5.28 9.52
CA LEU A 128 -9.65 5.17 10.91
C LEU A 128 -8.56 5.80 11.79
N GLN A 129 -8.83 6.96 12.37
CA GLN A 129 -7.93 7.64 13.29
C GLN A 129 -8.33 7.38 14.74
N TYR A 130 -7.41 6.81 15.52
CA TYR A 130 -7.59 6.51 16.94
C TYR A 130 -6.91 7.56 17.81
N GLY A 131 -7.48 7.89 18.96
CA GLY A 131 -6.95 8.94 19.83
C GLY A 131 -5.56 8.65 20.39
N ASN A 132 -5.18 7.36 20.53
CA ASN A 132 -3.87 6.95 21.03
C ASN A 132 -3.47 5.53 20.56
N PRO A 133 -2.20 5.13 20.73
CA PRO A 133 -1.72 3.80 20.35
C PRO A 133 -2.49 2.63 20.94
N THR A 134 -2.98 2.75 22.19
CA THR A 134 -3.73 1.67 22.85
C THR A 134 -5.09 1.46 22.20
N GLN A 135 -5.80 2.55 21.89
CA GLN A 135 -7.06 2.50 21.15
C GLN A 135 -6.85 1.93 19.74
N LEU A 136 -5.75 2.29 19.07
CA LEU A 136 -5.36 1.70 17.78
C LEU A 136 -5.18 0.17 17.89
N SER A 137 -4.46 -0.34 18.91
CA SER A 137 -4.31 -1.78 19.13
C SER A 137 -5.65 -2.50 19.34
N VAL A 138 -6.54 -1.91 20.15
CA VAL A 138 -7.88 -2.48 20.40
C VAL A 138 -8.73 -2.47 19.12
N GLY A 139 -8.69 -1.37 18.36
CA GLY A 139 -9.37 -1.26 17.08
C GLY A 139 -8.89 -2.29 16.07
N LEU A 140 -7.57 -2.46 15.95
CA LEU A 140 -6.94 -3.43 15.07
C LEU A 140 -7.31 -4.87 15.46
N ALA A 141 -7.25 -5.21 16.75
CA ALA A 141 -7.65 -6.52 17.23
C ALA A 141 -9.11 -6.84 16.89
N ARG A 142 -10.03 -5.88 17.08
CA ARG A 142 -11.45 -6.04 16.71
C ARG A 142 -11.66 -6.17 15.21
N ALA A 143 -10.89 -5.46 14.39
CA ALA A 143 -10.96 -5.57 12.94
C ALA A 143 -10.55 -6.98 12.48
N ILE A 144 -9.44 -7.48 13.01
CA ILE A 144 -8.94 -8.83 12.74
C ILE A 144 -9.92 -9.91 13.21
N GLU A 145 -10.49 -9.76 14.41
CA GLU A 145 -11.49 -10.70 14.95
C GLU A 145 -12.73 -10.79 14.05
N ARG A 146 -13.25 -9.65 13.58
CA ARG A 146 -14.38 -9.62 12.63
C ARG A 146 -14.02 -10.25 11.29
N ALA A 147 -12.91 -9.83 10.69
CA ALA A 147 -12.45 -10.36 9.41
C ALA A 147 -12.22 -11.89 9.48
N SER A 148 -11.64 -12.36 10.59
CA SER A 148 -11.48 -13.79 10.87
C SER A 148 -12.81 -14.51 10.96
N ALA A 149 -13.76 -14.00 11.75
CA ALA A 149 -15.07 -14.63 11.92
C ALA A 149 -15.84 -14.71 10.60
N ASP A 150 -15.82 -13.64 9.80
CA ASP A 150 -16.49 -13.57 8.50
C ASP A 150 -15.88 -14.55 7.50
N ALA A 151 -14.54 -14.60 7.38
CA ALA A 151 -13.86 -15.52 6.48
C ALA A 151 -14.07 -16.99 6.87
N ILE A 152 -14.01 -17.30 8.18
CA ILE A 152 -14.26 -18.66 8.67
C ILE A 152 -15.70 -19.08 8.39
N LYS A 153 -16.66 -18.17 8.54
CA LYS A 153 -18.06 -18.45 8.21
C LYS A 153 -18.26 -18.68 6.71
N GLU A 154 -17.54 -17.94 5.86
CA GLU A 154 -17.67 -18.02 4.40
C GLU A 154 -16.99 -19.28 3.82
N LYS A 155 -15.73 -19.55 4.20
CA LYS A 155 -14.90 -20.60 3.58
C LYS A 155 -14.30 -21.61 4.57
N GLY A 156 -14.59 -21.52 5.86
CA GLY A 156 -14.11 -22.45 6.88
C GLY A 156 -12.67 -22.19 7.37
N SER A 157 -11.98 -21.18 6.85
CA SER A 157 -10.62 -20.81 7.23
C SER A 157 -10.39 -19.31 7.12
N PHE A 158 -9.32 -18.80 7.74
CA PHE A 158 -8.90 -17.41 7.61
C PHE A 158 -7.42 -17.34 7.26
N THR A 159 -7.06 -16.55 6.25
CA THR A 159 -5.69 -16.33 5.81
C THR A 159 -5.27 -14.90 6.11
N VAL A 160 -4.13 -14.74 6.81
CA VAL A 160 -3.61 -13.43 7.17
C VAL A 160 -2.13 -13.31 6.86
N ALA A 161 -1.72 -12.20 6.25
CA ALA A 161 -0.32 -11.90 6.02
C ALA A 161 0.14 -10.74 6.91
N LEU A 162 1.23 -10.94 7.64
CA LEU A 162 1.75 -10.00 8.62
C LEU A 162 2.99 -9.28 8.10
N SER A 163 3.06 -7.97 8.30
CA SER A 163 4.30 -7.21 8.16
C SER A 163 5.07 -7.17 9.50
N GLY A 164 6.37 -6.89 9.41
CA GLY A 164 7.23 -6.74 10.57
C GLY A 164 7.25 -5.35 11.20
N GLY A 165 8.41 -4.99 11.75
CA GLY A 165 8.65 -3.68 12.36
C GLY A 165 7.84 -3.47 13.64
N SER A 166 7.16 -2.33 13.77
CA SER A 166 6.36 -2.03 14.96
C SER A 166 4.96 -2.65 14.94
N LEU A 167 4.51 -3.22 13.82
CA LEU A 167 3.15 -3.76 13.67
C LEU A 167 2.87 -4.94 14.62
N PRO A 168 3.75 -5.95 14.77
CA PRO A 168 3.53 -7.03 15.72
C PRO A 168 3.26 -6.55 17.16
N SER A 169 3.87 -5.44 17.61
CA SER A 169 3.64 -4.89 18.95
C SER A 169 2.20 -4.43 19.21
N LEU A 170 1.43 -4.14 18.14
CA LEU A 170 0.02 -3.75 18.23
C LEU A 170 -0.91 -4.97 18.30
N LEU A 171 -0.41 -6.16 17.94
CA LEU A 171 -1.18 -7.40 17.87
C LEU A 171 -1.19 -8.20 19.18
N THR A 172 -0.47 -7.73 20.21
CA THR A 172 -0.36 -8.41 21.51
C THR A 172 -1.72 -8.67 22.17
N MET A 173 -2.70 -7.80 21.93
CA MET A 173 -4.07 -7.93 22.42
C MET A 173 -4.82 -9.14 21.86
N LEU A 174 -4.42 -9.66 20.69
CA LEU A 174 -5.04 -10.84 20.09
C LEU A 174 -4.87 -12.08 20.97
N ALA A 175 -3.75 -12.18 21.70
CA ALA A 175 -3.49 -13.31 22.59
C ALA A 175 -4.48 -13.43 23.76
N GLY A 176 -5.15 -12.32 24.11
CA GLY A 176 -6.18 -12.29 25.15
C GLY A 176 -7.61 -12.33 24.61
N SER A 177 -7.81 -12.39 23.29
CA SER A 177 -9.16 -12.42 22.71
C SER A 177 -9.70 -13.85 22.71
N GLY A 178 -10.82 -14.07 23.40
CA GLY A 178 -11.51 -15.37 23.45
C GLY A 178 -12.41 -15.66 22.25
N GLY A 179 -12.55 -14.73 21.30
CA GLY A 179 -13.44 -14.85 20.15
C GLY A 179 -12.79 -15.42 18.89
N ILE A 180 -11.50 -15.76 18.92
CA ILE A 180 -10.72 -16.11 17.72
C ILE A 180 -10.44 -17.61 17.67
N GLU A 181 -10.88 -18.25 16.57
CA GLU A 181 -10.61 -19.65 16.24
C GLU A 181 -9.25 -19.78 15.53
N PHE A 182 -8.15 -19.64 16.29
CA PHE A 182 -6.77 -19.67 15.75
C PHE A 182 -6.40 -21.00 15.06
N ASP A 183 -7.08 -22.09 15.37
CA ASP A 183 -6.94 -23.38 14.70
C ASP A 183 -7.41 -23.37 13.25
N LYS A 184 -8.14 -22.32 12.83
CA LYS A 184 -8.58 -22.12 11.43
C LYS A 184 -7.78 -21.06 10.69
N TRP A 185 -6.77 -20.48 11.32
CA TRP A 185 -5.93 -19.44 10.72
C TRP A 185 -4.81 -20.05 9.89
N THR A 186 -4.44 -19.43 8.78
CA THR A 186 -3.17 -19.66 8.09
C THR A 186 -2.42 -18.35 8.00
N VAL A 187 -1.20 -18.32 8.55
CA VAL A 187 -0.41 -17.09 8.71
C VAL A 187 0.75 -17.06 7.73
N PHE A 188 0.90 -15.92 7.06
CA PHE A 188 1.99 -15.61 6.15
C PHE A 188 2.73 -14.35 6.61
N TRP A 189 3.85 -14.07 5.95
CA TRP A 189 4.57 -12.81 6.06
C TRP A 189 4.54 -12.07 4.73
N VAL A 190 4.18 -10.80 4.77
CA VAL A 190 4.20 -9.94 3.57
C VAL A 190 5.64 -9.70 3.13
N ASP A 191 6.56 -9.61 4.08
CA ASP A 191 8.00 -9.66 3.83
C ASP A 191 8.71 -10.36 4.99
N GLU A 192 9.88 -10.92 4.70
CA GLU A 192 10.76 -11.46 5.73
C GLU A 192 12.23 -11.22 5.34
N ARG A 193 13.06 -11.02 6.36
CA ARG A 193 14.49 -10.84 6.25
C ARG A 193 15.09 -12.23 6.06
N ASN A 194 15.95 -12.39 5.06
CA ASN A 194 16.60 -13.67 4.78
C ASN A 194 17.74 -13.93 5.78
N VAL A 195 17.36 -14.14 7.04
CA VAL A 195 18.22 -14.39 8.19
C VAL A 195 17.63 -15.57 8.98
N PRO A 196 18.41 -16.21 9.88
CA PRO A 196 17.83 -17.21 10.76
C PRO A 196 16.62 -16.67 11.54
N LEU A 197 15.56 -17.46 11.66
CA LEU A 197 14.29 -17.09 12.31
C LEU A 197 14.43 -16.84 13.82
N SER A 198 15.58 -17.20 14.40
CA SER A 198 15.95 -16.90 15.80
C SER A 198 16.55 -15.50 16.00
N ARG A 199 16.88 -14.80 14.92
CA ARG A 199 17.48 -13.45 14.95
C ARG A 199 16.44 -12.38 15.27
N GLU A 200 16.87 -11.33 15.95
CA GLU A 200 16.03 -10.15 16.24
C GLU A 200 15.49 -9.45 14.99
N ASP A 201 16.20 -9.59 13.87
CA ASP A 201 15.79 -9.01 12.60
C ASP A 201 14.65 -9.76 11.91
N SER A 202 14.28 -10.96 12.38
CA SER A 202 13.23 -11.78 11.77
C SER A 202 11.83 -11.30 12.17
N ASN A 203 10.99 -11.05 11.18
CA ASN A 203 9.58 -10.72 11.36
C ASN A 203 8.79 -11.89 11.97
N TYR A 204 9.19 -13.13 11.67
CA TYR A 204 8.66 -14.33 12.32
C TYR A 204 8.88 -14.29 13.82
N LYS A 205 10.13 -14.05 14.27
CA LYS A 205 10.45 -13.95 15.69
C LYS A 205 9.59 -12.90 16.38
N LEU A 206 9.51 -11.70 15.80
CA LEU A 206 8.73 -10.60 16.35
C LEU A 206 7.24 -10.96 16.51
N ALA A 207 6.65 -11.67 15.54
CA ALA A 207 5.26 -12.12 15.64
C ALA A 207 5.06 -13.23 16.68
N MET A 208 6.00 -14.17 16.77
CA MET A 208 6.00 -15.23 17.79
C MET A 208 6.07 -14.66 19.21
N GLU A 209 6.96 -13.70 19.44
CA GLU A 209 7.10 -13.04 20.73
C GLU A 209 5.95 -12.08 21.05
N ALA A 210 5.30 -11.51 20.03
CA ALA A 210 4.19 -10.58 20.22
C ALA A 210 2.88 -11.30 20.55
N PHE A 211 2.47 -12.32 19.79
CA PHE A 211 1.20 -13.01 20.07
C PHE A 211 1.16 -14.47 19.60
N LEU A 212 1.81 -14.83 18.48
CA LEU A 212 1.66 -16.18 17.89
C LEU A 212 2.14 -17.29 18.84
N GLY A 213 3.19 -17.04 19.64
CA GLY A 213 3.67 -18.01 20.64
C GLY A 213 2.79 -18.13 21.89
N ARG A 214 1.73 -17.32 22.00
CA ARG A 214 0.78 -17.32 23.13
C ARG A 214 -0.62 -17.82 22.74
N VAL A 215 -0.85 -18.14 21.46
CA VAL A 215 -2.14 -18.59 20.94
C VAL A 215 -2.04 -20.01 20.41
N GLY A 216 -3.17 -20.71 20.35
CA GLY A 216 -3.25 -22.12 19.94
C GLY A 216 -3.21 -22.34 18.42
N ILE A 217 -2.38 -21.60 17.67
CA ILE A 217 -2.25 -21.81 16.22
C ILE A 217 -1.33 -23.02 15.92
N PRO A 218 -1.77 -24.00 15.11
CA PRO A 218 -0.92 -25.12 14.68
C PRO A 218 0.31 -24.64 13.89
N GLU A 219 1.49 -25.22 14.16
CA GLU A 219 2.72 -24.83 13.46
C GLU A 219 2.63 -25.03 11.93
N SER A 220 1.91 -26.07 11.50
CA SER A 220 1.68 -26.36 10.07
C SER A 220 0.90 -25.26 9.33
N GLN A 221 0.17 -24.42 10.07
CA GLN A 221 -0.58 -23.30 9.55
C GLN A 221 0.22 -21.99 9.53
N VAL A 222 1.46 -22.03 10.01
CA VAL A 222 2.37 -20.88 10.02
C VAL A 222 3.38 -21.05 8.90
N ILE A 223 3.13 -20.39 7.77
CA ILE A 223 3.95 -20.50 6.56
C ILE A 223 5.16 -19.57 6.69
N LYS A 224 6.27 -20.13 7.18
CA LYS A 224 7.53 -19.43 7.46
C LYS A 224 8.55 -19.55 6.34
N LEU A 225 9.51 -18.62 6.31
CA LEU A 225 10.66 -18.67 5.41
C LEU A 225 11.51 -19.92 5.69
N GLN A 226 11.96 -20.59 4.64
CA GLN A 226 12.94 -21.68 4.76
C GLN A 226 14.34 -21.11 4.98
N GLU A 227 14.92 -21.39 6.14
CA GLU A 227 16.25 -20.91 6.54
C GLU A 227 17.38 -21.49 5.70
N GLY A 228 18.49 -20.75 5.61
CA GLY A 228 19.74 -21.23 5.01
C GLY A 228 19.78 -21.23 3.48
N LEU A 229 18.71 -20.80 2.80
CA LEU A 229 18.68 -20.67 1.36
C LEU A 229 19.18 -19.29 0.89
N PRO A 230 19.87 -19.20 -0.27
CA PRO A 230 20.09 -17.93 -0.95
C PRO A 230 18.76 -17.23 -1.25
N VAL A 231 18.71 -15.90 -1.16
CA VAL A 231 17.45 -15.13 -1.24
C VAL A 231 16.56 -15.48 -2.45
N GLN A 232 17.15 -15.77 -3.61
CA GLN A 232 16.43 -16.19 -4.81
C GLN A 232 15.71 -17.54 -4.64
N GLN A 233 16.36 -18.49 -3.96
CA GLN A 233 15.79 -19.80 -3.68
C GLN A 233 14.80 -19.71 -2.51
N ALA A 234 15.07 -18.89 -1.50
CA ALA A 234 14.15 -18.63 -0.40
C ALA A 234 12.80 -18.08 -0.90
N ALA A 235 12.81 -17.10 -1.82
CA ALA A 235 11.60 -16.57 -2.43
C ALA A 235 10.79 -17.64 -3.17
N LYS A 236 11.45 -18.48 -3.98
CA LYS A 236 10.81 -19.59 -4.70
C LYS A 236 10.27 -20.68 -3.77
N ALA A 237 11.00 -21.01 -2.71
CA ALA A 237 10.56 -21.97 -1.72
C ALA A 237 9.30 -21.48 -0.98
N TYR A 238 9.27 -20.19 -0.62
CA TYR A 238 8.10 -19.57 0.01
C TYR A 238 6.89 -19.54 -0.93
N GLU A 239 7.08 -19.15 -2.19
CA GLU A 239 6.04 -19.21 -3.22
C GLU A 239 5.53 -20.64 -3.43
N GLY A 240 6.43 -21.63 -3.47
CA GLY A 240 6.10 -23.06 -3.55
C GLY A 240 5.27 -23.55 -2.36
N ALA A 241 5.59 -23.10 -1.15
CA ALA A 241 4.79 -23.40 0.04
C ALA A 241 3.36 -22.83 -0.08
N MET A 242 3.23 -21.56 -0.51
CA MET A 242 1.91 -20.95 -0.74
C MET A 242 1.12 -21.65 -1.85
N LEU A 243 1.78 -22.10 -2.92
CA LEU A 243 1.18 -22.84 -4.04
C LEU A 243 0.69 -24.23 -3.61
N SER A 244 1.36 -24.85 -2.64
CA SER A 244 1.01 -26.19 -2.14
C SER A 244 -0.23 -26.22 -1.25
N LEU A 245 -0.69 -25.06 -0.78
CA LEU A 245 -1.92 -24.97 0.01
C LEU A 245 -3.15 -25.26 -0.83
N ASP A 246 -4.15 -25.88 -0.19
CA ASP A 246 -5.46 -26.12 -0.79
C ASP A 246 -6.09 -24.80 -1.26
N ARG A 247 -6.70 -24.80 -2.45
CA ARG A 247 -7.42 -23.65 -3.00
C ARG A 247 -8.62 -23.23 -2.16
N ALA A 248 -9.15 -24.12 -1.33
CA ALA A 248 -10.16 -23.77 -0.33
C ALA A 248 -9.60 -22.87 0.78
N VAL A 249 -8.33 -23.06 1.15
CA VAL A 249 -7.64 -22.22 2.15
C VAL A 249 -7.13 -20.95 1.51
N LEU A 250 -6.42 -21.05 0.37
CA LEU A 250 -5.84 -19.93 -0.35
C LEU A 250 -6.31 -19.91 -1.81
N PRO A 251 -7.49 -19.32 -2.09
CA PRO A 251 -8.05 -19.20 -3.43
C PRO A 251 -7.12 -18.42 -4.38
N ARG A 252 -7.38 -18.56 -5.68
CA ARG A 252 -6.71 -17.76 -6.71
C ARG A 252 -7.73 -16.94 -7.48
N ASP A 253 -7.37 -15.71 -7.85
CA ASP A 253 -8.17 -14.87 -8.73
C ASP A 253 -8.05 -15.32 -10.22
N GLU A 254 -8.63 -14.52 -11.12
CA GLU A 254 -8.63 -14.79 -12.57
C GLU A 254 -7.21 -14.75 -13.18
N ASP A 255 -6.31 -13.95 -12.60
CA ASP A 255 -4.91 -13.85 -13.01
C ASP A 255 -4.02 -14.94 -12.35
N GLY A 256 -4.62 -15.79 -11.51
CA GLY A 256 -3.94 -16.86 -10.81
C GLY A 256 -3.16 -16.41 -9.57
N LEU A 257 -3.40 -15.20 -9.06
CA LEU A 257 -2.77 -14.66 -7.86
C LEU A 257 -3.48 -15.16 -6.58
N PRO A 258 -2.78 -15.35 -5.46
CA PRO A 258 -3.35 -15.71 -4.17
C PRO A 258 -4.28 -14.60 -3.65
N VAL A 259 -5.50 -14.97 -3.30
CA VAL A 259 -6.44 -14.08 -2.61
C VAL A 259 -6.34 -14.36 -1.11
N ILE A 260 -5.63 -13.48 -0.40
CA ILE A 260 -5.49 -13.51 1.06
C ILE A 260 -6.67 -12.74 1.67
N ASP A 261 -7.26 -13.23 2.77
CA ASP A 261 -8.41 -12.55 3.38
C ASP A 261 -8.01 -11.21 3.99
N MET A 262 -6.87 -11.15 4.69
CA MET A 262 -6.37 -9.92 5.29
C MET A 262 -4.86 -9.76 5.17
N VAL A 263 -4.41 -8.63 4.65
CA VAL A 263 -2.98 -8.25 4.60
C VAL A 263 -2.75 -7.06 5.52
N LEU A 264 -1.92 -7.24 6.55
CA LEU A 264 -1.56 -6.20 7.51
C LEU A 264 -0.22 -5.58 7.14
N LEU A 265 -0.23 -4.32 6.73
CA LEU A 265 0.95 -3.58 6.29
C LEU A 265 1.37 -2.54 7.33
N GLY A 266 2.67 -2.50 7.62
CA GLY A 266 3.30 -1.29 8.17
C GLY A 266 3.77 -0.38 7.03
N VAL A 267 3.88 0.92 7.32
CA VAL A 267 4.46 1.90 6.39
C VAL A 267 5.78 2.45 6.92
N GLY A 268 6.82 2.45 6.08
CA GLY A 268 8.10 3.09 6.38
C GLY A 268 8.05 4.61 6.29
N PRO A 269 9.03 5.35 6.87
CA PRO A 269 9.10 6.82 6.74
C PRO A 269 9.32 7.30 5.28
N ASP A 270 9.89 6.44 4.45
CA ASP A 270 10.08 6.56 2.99
C ASP A 270 8.89 5.99 2.19
N GLY A 271 7.83 5.56 2.87
CA GLY A 271 6.60 5.03 2.27
C GLY A 271 6.72 3.66 1.63
N HIS A 272 7.82 2.94 1.90
CA HIS A 272 7.88 1.52 1.57
C HIS A 272 6.83 0.74 2.38
N VAL A 273 6.27 -0.27 1.74
CA VAL A 273 5.48 -1.33 2.37
C VAL A 273 6.18 -2.65 2.13
N ALA A 274 6.05 -3.59 3.06
CA ALA A 274 6.76 -4.88 2.98
C ALA A 274 8.27 -4.63 2.75
N SER A 275 8.85 -5.20 1.69
CA SER A 275 10.17 -4.80 1.20
C SER A 275 10.14 -4.22 -0.23
N LEU A 276 9.08 -3.49 -0.53
CA LEU A 276 8.87 -2.73 -1.77
C LEU A 276 9.27 -1.27 -1.55
N PHE A 277 10.50 -0.92 -1.91
CA PHE A 277 11.10 0.39 -1.67
C PHE A 277 10.90 1.36 -2.84
N PRO A 278 10.95 2.68 -2.61
CA PRO A 278 10.96 3.67 -3.69
C PRO A 278 12.05 3.38 -4.72
N ASN A 279 11.72 3.48 -6.01
CA ASN A 279 12.64 3.25 -7.13
C ASN A 279 13.29 1.85 -7.19
N ALA A 280 12.76 0.87 -6.45
CA ALA A 280 13.25 -0.51 -6.50
C ALA A 280 12.58 -1.32 -7.62
N PRO A 281 13.29 -2.25 -8.27
CA PRO A 281 12.73 -3.06 -9.36
C PRO A 281 11.56 -3.94 -8.90
N GLN A 282 11.54 -4.34 -7.62
CA GLN A 282 10.44 -5.12 -7.04
C GLN A 282 9.13 -4.31 -6.98
N THR A 283 9.22 -3.01 -6.70
CA THR A 283 8.06 -2.10 -6.67
C THR A 283 7.48 -1.87 -8.05
N ALA A 284 8.32 -1.85 -9.08
CA ALA A 284 7.90 -1.74 -10.48
C ALA A 284 7.46 -3.08 -11.09
N ASN A 285 7.62 -4.20 -10.37
CA ASN A 285 7.25 -5.50 -10.87
C ASN A 285 5.71 -5.59 -11.01
N ARG A 286 5.26 -5.97 -12.21
CA ARG A 286 3.87 -6.26 -12.54
C ARG A 286 3.70 -7.68 -13.08
N SER A 287 4.70 -8.53 -12.85
CA SER A 287 4.64 -9.94 -13.23
C SER A 287 3.72 -10.70 -12.28
N GLY A 288 3.24 -11.87 -12.72
CA GLY A 288 2.44 -12.77 -11.89
C GLY A 288 3.22 -13.54 -10.81
N SER A 289 4.50 -13.23 -10.57
CA SER A 289 5.25 -13.83 -9.46
C SER A 289 4.68 -13.37 -8.12
N TRP A 290 4.47 -14.30 -7.19
CA TRP A 290 3.85 -13.99 -5.91
C TRP A 290 4.87 -13.44 -4.94
N ILE A 291 6.08 -14.00 -4.95
CA ILE A 291 7.15 -13.66 -4.03
C ILE A 291 8.39 -13.22 -4.81
N LEU A 292 8.89 -12.04 -4.46
CA LEU A 292 10.06 -11.44 -5.08
C LEU A 292 11.26 -11.49 -4.13
N PRO A 293 12.44 -11.85 -4.63
CA PRO A 293 13.68 -11.71 -3.88
C PRO A 293 14.20 -10.27 -3.93
N VAL A 294 14.67 -9.79 -2.78
CA VAL A 294 15.31 -8.49 -2.59
C VAL A 294 16.72 -8.73 -2.09
N ALA A 295 17.71 -8.69 -2.98
CA ALA A 295 19.10 -8.96 -2.61
C ALA A 295 19.82 -7.75 -1.97
N ARG A 296 19.33 -6.53 -2.23
CA ARG A 296 19.98 -5.27 -1.84
C ARG A 296 18.97 -4.26 -1.33
N SER A 297 18.32 -4.57 -0.21
CA SER A 297 17.49 -3.61 0.50
C SER A 297 18.32 -2.40 0.93
N PRO A 298 17.81 -1.16 0.78
CA PRO A 298 18.48 0.05 1.26
C PRO A 298 18.54 0.11 2.81
N LYS A 299 17.80 -0.77 3.49
CA LYS A 299 17.78 -0.90 4.95
C LYS A 299 18.30 -2.27 5.37
N PRO A 300 19.15 -2.36 6.41
CA PRO A 300 19.61 -3.64 6.92
C PRO A 300 18.45 -4.46 7.52
N PRO A 301 18.54 -5.80 7.54
CA PRO A 301 19.40 -6.63 6.69
C PRO A 301 19.08 -6.48 5.19
N ALA A 302 20.10 -6.64 4.35
CA ALA A 302 20.02 -6.37 2.92
C ALA A 302 19.18 -7.41 2.14
N GLU A 303 19.29 -8.68 2.50
CA GLU A 303 18.54 -9.75 1.84
C GLU A 303 17.17 -9.95 2.46
N ARG A 304 16.13 -9.94 1.63
CA ARG A 304 14.73 -10.10 2.03
C ARG A 304 13.93 -10.82 0.95
N ILE A 305 12.82 -11.43 1.34
CA ILE A 305 11.75 -11.83 0.42
C ILE A 305 10.55 -10.90 0.65
N THR A 306 9.74 -10.67 -0.38
CA THR A 306 8.56 -9.82 -0.29
C THR A 306 7.45 -10.35 -1.17
N MET A 307 6.21 -10.27 -0.72
CA MET A 307 5.04 -10.36 -1.58
C MET A 307 5.13 -9.25 -2.65
N SER A 308 4.75 -9.59 -3.88
CA SER A 308 4.67 -8.64 -4.97
C SER A 308 3.47 -7.70 -4.77
N MET A 309 3.54 -6.51 -5.37
CA MET A 309 2.42 -5.56 -5.31
C MET A 309 1.11 -6.16 -5.87
N PRO A 310 1.10 -6.91 -6.98
CA PRO A 310 -0.10 -7.61 -7.44
C PRO A 310 -0.72 -8.54 -6.38
N VAL A 311 0.09 -9.30 -5.64
CA VAL A 311 -0.42 -10.17 -4.56
C VAL A 311 -1.05 -9.38 -3.42
N ILE A 312 -0.42 -8.27 -3.02
CA ILE A 312 -0.98 -7.40 -1.99
C ILE A 312 -2.36 -6.84 -2.44
N ASN A 313 -2.47 -6.42 -3.70
CA ASN A 313 -3.70 -5.85 -4.24
C ASN A 313 -4.77 -6.89 -4.63
N ALA A 314 -4.42 -8.18 -4.66
CA ALA A 314 -5.40 -9.28 -4.83
C ALA A 314 -6.11 -9.66 -3.53
N ALA A 315 -5.69 -9.12 -2.38
CA ALA A 315 -6.28 -9.43 -1.08
C ALA A 315 -7.72 -8.89 -0.93
N LYS A 316 -8.57 -9.60 -0.16
CA LYS A 316 -9.93 -9.14 0.16
C LYS A 316 -9.91 -7.87 1.03
N GLU A 317 -8.97 -7.79 1.96
CA GLU A 317 -8.78 -6.62 2.82
C GLU A 317 -7.29 -6.33 3.00
N VAL A 318 -6.89 -5.09 2.75
CA VAL A 318 -5.55 -4.58 3.05
C VAL A 318 -5.68 -3.51 4.12
N VAL A 319 -4.98 -3.69 5.23
CA VAL A 319 -4.96 -2.75 6.34
C VAL A 319 -3.58 -2.16 6.51
N VAL A 320 -3.44 -0.86 6.25
CA VAL A 320 -2.21 -0.10 6.46
C VAL A 320 -2.24 0.52 7.86
N VAL A 321 -1.28 0.14 8.71
CA VAL A 321 -1.21 0.59 10.10
C VAL A 321 -0.04 1.55 10.29
N ALA A 322 -0.33 2.73 10.83
CA ALA A 322 0.69 3.74 11.16
C ALA A 322 0.55 4.21 12.62
N LYS A 323 1.66 4.20 13.36
CA LYS A 323 1.71 4.55 14.78
C LYS A 323 2.84 5.53 15.07
N GLY A 324 2.51 6.60 15.77
CA GLY A 324 3.45 7.59 16.27
C GLY A 324 3.80 8.70 15.30
N GLU A 325 4.30 9.81 15.85
CA GLU A 325 4.60 11.05 15.14
C GLU A 325 5.59 10.87 13.98
N GLY A 326 6.55 9.94 14.10
CA GLY A 326 7.49 9.63 13.02
C GLY A 326 6.84 9.06 11.74
N LYS A 327 5.52 8.85 11.74
CA LYS A 327 4.73 8.46 10.55
C LYS A 327 3.88 9.61 9.98
N ALA A 328 3.78 10.75 10.66
CA ALA A 328 2.87 11.82 10.27
C ALA A 328 3.12 12.33 8.85
N GLU A 329 4.37 12.63 8.52
CA GLU A 329 4.75 13.15 7.19
C GLU A 329 4.43 12.13 6.10
N ILE A 330 4.75 10.85 6.31
CA ILE A 330 4.54 9.85 5.25
C ILE A 330 3.08 9.48 5.09
N VAL A 331 2.28 9.49 6.16
CA VAL A 331 0.84 9.28 6.12
C VAL A 331 0.18 10.42 5.34
N GLN A 332 0.53 11.68 5.65
CA GLN A 332 0.06 12.84 4.89
C GLN A 332 0.47 12.75 3.42
N ARG A 333 1.74 12.47 3.15
CA ARG A 333 2.25 12.38 1.78
C ARG A 333 1.58 11.26 0.98
N ALA A 334 1.31 10.13 1.61
CA ALA A 334 0.63 9.02 0.95
C ALA A 334 -0.83 9.36 0.60
N LEU A 335 -1.52 10.06 1.49
CA LEU A 335 -2.97 10.28 1.38
C LEU A 335 -3.36 11.62 0.72
N GLU A 336 -2.55 12.66 0.82
CA GLU A 336 -2.93 14.02 0.37
C GLU A 336 -2.05 14.55 -0.75
N THR A 337 -0.79 14.12 -0.81
CA THR A 337 0.12 14.60 -1.83
C THR A 337 -0.06 13.79 -3.10
N GLN A 338 -0.50 14.44 -4.18
CA GLN A 338 -0.37 13.90 -5.54
C GLN A 338 1.12 13.73 -5.87
N ALA A 339 1.66 12.55 -5.58
CA ALA A 339 2.97 12.16 -6.06
C ALA A 339 2.81 11.41 -7.39
N LEU A 340 3.85 11.44 -8.21
CA LEU A 340 3.91 10.58 -9.38
C LEU A 340 3.75 9.11 -8.93
N PRO A 341 2.92 8.29 -9.61
CA PRO A 341 2.76 6.88 -9.28
C PRO A 341 4.13 6.18 -9.12
N GLY A 342 4.33 5.53 -7.97
CA GLY A 342 5.58 4.83 -7.64
C GLY A 342 6.67 5.67 -6.94
N ALA A 343 6.46 6.97 -6.75
CA ALA A 343 7.31 7.79 -5.88
C ALA A 343 7.24 7.32 -4.42
N VAL A 344 6.06 6.85 -3.99
CA VAL A 344 5.80 6.29 -2.66
C VAL A 344 5.11 4.93 -2.82
N PRO A 345 5.78 3.81 -2.51
CA PRO A 345 5.22 2.47 -2.76
C PRO A 345 3.86 2.21 -2.12
N VAL A 346 3.58 2.77 -0.94
CA VAL A 346 2.27 2.62 -0.28
C VAL A 346 1.09 3.15 -1.10
N GLN A 347 1.31 4.13 -1.98
CA GLN A 347 0.27 4.65 -2.89
C GLN A 347 -0.03 3.70 -4.06
N LEU A 348 0.75 2.63 -4.23
CA LEU A 348 0.44 1.57 -5.18
C LEU A 348 -0.43 0.47 -4.55
N VAL A 349 -0.69 0.54 -3.24
CA VAL A 349 -1.56 -0.38 -2.53
C VAL A 349 -2.99 0.05 -2.80
N SER A 350 -3.62 -0.60 -3.77
CA SER A 350 -4.95 -0.28 -4.26
C SER A 350 -5.62 -1.60 -4.64
N PRO A 351 -6.24 -2.31 -3.67
CA PRO A 351 -6.82 -3.62 -3.92
C PRO A 351 -8.03 -3.52 -4.85
N ALA A 352 -7.98 -4.18 -6.01
CA ALA A 352 -8.92 -3.96 -7.11
C ALA A 352 -10.37 -4.41 -6.80
N SER A 353 -10.51 -5.54 -6.11
CA SER A 353 -11.81 -6.10 -5.67
C SER A 353 -11.95 -6.14 -4.15
N GLY A 354 -10.96 -5.62 -3.42
CA GLY A 354 -10.88 -5.66 -1.97
C GLY A 354 -11.16 -4.31 -1.33
N ARG A 355 -10.94 -4.23 -0.02
CA ARG A 355 -11.02 -2.98 0.75
C ARG A 355 -9.64 -2.54 1.20
N LEU A 356 -9.39 -1.24 1.13
CA LEU A 356 -8.22 -0.60 1.74
C LEU A 356 -8.63 0.17 2.99
N THR A 357 -8.05 -0.17 4.14
CA THR A 357 -8.26 0.55 5.39
C THR A 357 -6.94 1.06 5.96
N TRP A 358 -6.83 2.36 6.19
CA TRP A 358 -5.75 2.96 6.96
C TRP A 358 -6.17 3.04 8.43
N MET A 359 -5.37 2.49 9.33
CA MET A 359 -5.57 2.59 10.77
C MET A 359 -4.41 3.34 11.38
N VAL A 360 -4.66 4.56 11.85
CA VAL A 360 -3.64 5.49 12.32
C VAL A 360 -3.93 5.96 13.74
N ASP A 361 -2.90 6.20 14.54
CA ASP A 361 -3.09 6.94 15.81
C ASP A 361 -3.08 8.46 15.57
N ALA A 362 -3.52 9.24 16.56
CA ALA A 362 -3.60 10.68 16.47
C ALA A 362 -2.24 11.32 16.10
N ALA A 363 -1.14 10.76 16.59
CA ALA A 363 0.20 11.24 16.29
C ALA A 363 0.60 10.99 14.83
N ALA A 364 0.33 9.80 14.28
CA ALA A 364 0.58 9.46 12.89
C ALA A 364 -0.38 10.15 11.92
N GLY A 365 -1.57 10.55 12.36
CA GLY A 365 -2.52 11.34 11.57
C GLY A 365 -2.43 12.85 11.80
N SER A 366 -1.45 13.34 12.56
CA SER A 366 -1.41 14.73 13.04
C SER A 366 -1.25 15.79 11.94
N LEU A 367 -0.68 15.41 10.79
CA LEU A 367 -0.50 16.29 9.64
C LEU A 367 -1.61 16.14 8.59
N LEU A 368 -2.56 15.22 8.77
CA LEU A 368 -3.69 15.13 7.87
C LEU A 368 -4.54 16.40 7.96
N GLN A 369 -4.99 16.87 6.80
CA GLN A 369 -5.89 17.99 6.59
C GLN A 369 -7.18 17.49 5.92
N PRO A 370 -8.09 16.83 6.67
CA PRO A 370 -9.34 16.29 6.11
C PRO A 370 -10.26 17.34 5.49
N LEU A 371 -10.04 18.63 5.78
CA LEU A 371 -10.83 19.74 5.24
C LEU A 371 -10.55 20.02 3.76
N ASP A 372 -9.39 19.59 3.24
CA ASP A 372 -8.98 19.78 1.84
C ASP A 372 -9.31 18.58 0.95
N TRP A 373 -9.86 17.52 1.54
CA TRP A 373 -10.43 16.41 0.81
C TRP A 373 -11.77 16.86 0.24
N GLU A 374 -12.03 16.57 -1.04
CA GLU A 374 -13.23 17.00 -1.77
C GLU A 374 -14.58 16.58 -1.13
N ASP A 375 -14.56 15.82 -0.02
CA ASP A 375 -15.70 15.68 0.87
C ASP A 375 -15.83 16.86 1.83
N ARG A 376 -16.62 17.86 1.42
CA ARG A 376 -17.70 18.24 2.34
C ARG A 376 -18.51 16.99 2.64
N LYS A 377 -18.29 16.41 3.81
CA LYS A 377 -19.31 15.83 4.70
C LYS A 377 -20.57 15.35 3.97
N ALA A 378 -20.66 14.05 3.70
CA ALA A 378 -21.96 13.42 3.87
C ALA A 378 -22.29 13.50 5.37
N PHE A 379 -23.01 14.56 5.75
CA PHE A 379 -23.86 14.56 6.94
C PHE A 379 -25.28 14.18 6.53
#